data_AF-A0A7M4AAR8-F1
#
_entry.id   AF-A0A7M4AAR8-F1
#
_cell.length_a   1.000
_cell.length_b   1.000
_cell.length_c   1.000
_cell.angle_alpha   90.00
_cell.angle_beta   90.00
_cell.angle_gamma   90.00
#
_symmetry.space_group_name_H-M   'P 1'
#
loop_
_entity.id
_entity.type
_entity.pdbx_description
1 polymer ?
#
loop_
_entity_poly.entity_id
_entity_poly.type
_entity_poly.pdbx_seq_one_letter_code
_entity_poly.pdbx_strand_id
1 'polypeptide(L)' 'MRNNNRSGGNRSGGQRREMHKTTCTMCSSATQVPFKPTPGKPIRCRDCMNKV' A
#
# COMPACT_ATOMS: atom_id res chain seq x y z
N MET A 1 0.98 39.50 -28.56
CA MET A 1 1.64 38.75 -27.47
C MET A 1 0.62 38.41 -26.39
N ARG A 2 0.31 37.12 -26.17
CA ARG A 2 -0.09 36.57 -24.86
C ARG A 2 -0.05 35.03 -24.91
N ASN A 3 1.09 34.55 -24.42
CA ASN A 3 1.54 33.18 -24.33
C ASN A 3 0.69 32.43 -23.28
N ASN A 4 -0.07 31.41 -23.69
CA ASN A 4 -0.84 30.58 -22.73
C ASN A 4 -0.05 29.30 -22.39
N ASN A 5 1.09 29.51 -21.74
CA ASN A 5 1.90 28.45 -21.15
C ASN A 5 1.27 28.04 -19.82
N ARG A 6 0.24 27.18 -19.86
CA ARG A 6 -0.36 26.59 -18.66
C ARG A 6 0.45 25.40 -18.21
N SER A 7 1.61 25.70 -17.63
CA SER A 7 2.24 24.84 -16.64
C SER A 7 1.26 24.63 -15.49
N GLY A 8 0.83 23.40 -15.26
CA GLY A 8 -0.11 23.05 -14.19
C GLY A 8 0.06 21.59 -13.82
N GLY A 9 1.10 21.31 -13.03
CA GLY A 9 1.63 19.98 -12.75
C GLY A 9 0.61 18.95 -12.28
N ASN A 10 0.62 17.79 -12.94
CA ASN A 10 -0.16 16.65 -12.51
C ASN A 10 0.75 15.59 -11.86
N ARG A 11 1.14 15.89 -10.62
CA ARG A 11 1.28 15.00 -9.45
C ARG A 11 1.62 13.50 -9.68
N SER A 12 2.55 13.17 -10.57
CA SER A 12 3.11 11.81 -10.67
C SER A 12 4.15 11.52 -9.58
N GLY A 13 3.82 11.89 -8.34
CA GLY A 13 4.62 11.61 -7.14
C GLY A 13 3.94 10.54 -6.29
N GLY A 14 3.38 9.51 -6.92
CA GLY A 14 2.83 8.37 -6.21
C GLY A 14 3.96 7.71 -5.42
N GLN A 15 4.08 8.08 -4.15
CA GLN A 15 4.98 7.45 -3.20
C GLN A 15 4.75 5.95 -3.32
N ARG A 16 5.70 5.26 -3.96
CA ARG A 16 5.66 3.82 -4.16
C ARG A 16 5.62 3.23 -2.76
N ARG A 17 4.43 2.83 -2.28
CA ARG A 17 4.28 2.23 -0.96
C ARG A 17 5.14 0.98 -0.98
N GLU A 18 6.15 0.94 -0.13
CA GLU A 18 7.01 -0.23 0.00
C GLU A 18 6.14 -1.38 0.54
N MET A 19 6.00 -2.42 -0.27
CA MET A 19 5.26 -3.62 0.08
C MET A 19 6.19 -4.51 0.90
N HIS A 20 5.82 -4.78 2.15
CA HIS A 20 6.57 -5.67 3.04
C HIS A 20 6.00 -7.08 2.97
N LYS A 21 6.86 -8.07 2.70
CA LYS A 21 6.51 -9.49 2.77
C LYS A 21 6.29 -9.88 4.22
N THR A 22 5.18 -10.53 4.52
CA THR A 22 4.82 -10.96 5.86
C THR A 22 3.88 -12.17 5.81
N THR A 23 3.61 -12.76 6.97
CA THR A 23 2.75 -13.93 7.11
C THR A 23 1.45 -13.52 7.78
N CYS A 24 0.31 -13.93 7.21
CA CYS A 24 -0.99 -13.69 7.82
C CYS A 24 -1.08 -14.44 9.15
N THR A 25 -1.43 -13.76 10.24
CA THR A 25 -1.60 -14.38 11.57
C THR A 25 -2.84 -15.26 11.70
N MET A 26 -3.80 -15.14 10.77
CA MET A 26 -5.05 -15.91 10.79
C MET A 26 -4.95 -17.20 9.97
N CYS A 27 -4.38 -17.14 8.76
CA CYS A 27 -4.32 -18.26 7.83
C CYS A 27 -2.90 -18.72 7.50
N SER A 28 -1.88 -18.09 8.09
CA SER A 28 -0.46 -18.43 7.91
C SER A 28 0.05 -18.37 6.47
N SER A 29 -0.67 -17.68 5.57
CA SER A 29 -0.25 -17.52 4.18
C SER A 29 0.74 -16.36 4.01
N ALA A 30 1.65 -16.51 3.04
CA ALA A 30 2.56 -15.45 2.65
C ALA A 30 1.79 -14.32 1.94
N THR A 31 1.89 -13.10 2.44
CA THR A 31 1.19 -11.93 1.92
C THR A 31 2.10 -10.71 1.89
N GLN A 32 1.67 -9.68 1.17
CA GLN A 32 2.41 -8.44 1.06
C GLN A 32 1.53 -7.29 1.54
N VAL A 33 2.03 -6.54 2.51
CA VAL A 33 1.29 -5.46 3.17
C VAL A 33 2.01 -4.12 2.95
N PRO A 34 1.28 -3.02 2.79
CA PRO A 34 1.89 -1.69 2.61
C PRO A 34 2.38 -1.05 3.92
N PHE A 35 2.44 -1.82 5.01
CA PHE A 35 2.83 -1.36 6.33
C PHE A 35 3.92 -2.25 6.91
N LYS A 36 4.79 -1.71 7.76
CA LYS A 36 5.85 -2.49 8.40
C LYS A 36 5.24 -3.51 9.38
N PRO A 37 5.45 -4.83 9.21
CA PRO A 37 4.96 -5.84 10.14
C PRO A 37 5.56 -5.57 11.53
N THR A 38 4.70 -5.31 12.51
CA THR A 38 5.11 -4.99 13.88
C THR A 38 4.79 -6.18 14.79
N PRO A 39 5.75 -6.68 15.58
CA PRO A 39 5.47 -7.76 16.53
C PRO A 39 4.42 -7.28 17.55
N GLY A 40 3.35 -8.07 17.73
CA GLY A 40 2.22 -7.75 18.62
C GLY A 40 0.96 -7.20 17.95
N LYS A 41 1.00 -6.84 16.65
CA LYS A 41 -0.20 -6.48 15.87
C LYS A 41 -0.62 -7.66 14.98
N PRO A 42 -1.88 -8.14 15.01
CA PRO A 42 -2.32 -9.22 14.14
C PRO A 42 -2.33 -8.74 12.68
N ILE A 43 -1.61 -9.47 11.83
CA ILE A 43 -1.54 -9.20 10.39
C ILE A 43 -2.61 -10.04 9.70
N ARG A 44 -3.46 -9.40 8.89
CA ARG A 44 -4.50 -10.05 8.11
C ARG A 44 -4.24 -9.86 6.62
N CYS A 45 -4.33 -10.93 5.84
CA CYS A 45 -4.30 -10.84 4.38
C CYS A 45 -5.64 -10.29 3.84
N ARG A 46 -5.65 -9.89 2.57
CA ARG A 46 -6.88 -9.44 1.88
C ARG A 46 -8.00 -10.48 1.95
N ASP A 47 -7.68 -11.76 1.83
CA ASP A 47 -8.69 -12.82 1.88
C ASP A 47 -9.35 -12.92 3.26
N CYS A 48 -8.56 -12.86 4.34
CA CYS A 48 -9.09 -12.81 5.70
C CYS A 48 -9.84 -11.51 6.00
N MET A 49 -9.51 -10.41 5.30
CA MET A 49 -10.20 -9.14 5.43
C MET A 49 -11.50 -9.08 4.61
N ASN A 50 -11.60 -9.88 3.55
CA ASN A 50 -12.81 -10.02 2.73
C ASN A 50 -13.80 -11.05 3.29
N LYS A 51 -13.35 -12.00 4.12
CA LYS A 51 -14.19 -13.03 4.77
C LYS A 51 -14.84 -12.55 6.08
N VAL A 52 -14.91 -11.24 6.30
CA VAL A 52 -15.46 -10.63 7.53
C VAL A 52 -16.97 -10.51 7.43
#